data_AF-A0A397I8I5-F1
#
_entry.id   AF-A0A397I8I5-F1
#
_cell.length_a   1.000
_cell.length_b   1.000
_cell.length_c   1.000
_cell.angle_alpha   90.00
_cell.angle_beta   90.00
_cell.angle_gamma   90.00
#
_symmetry.space_group_name_H-M   'P 1'
#
loop_
_entity.id
_entity.type
_entity.pdbx_description
1 polymer ?
#
loop_
_entity_poly.entity_id
_entity_poly.type
_entity_poly.pdbx_seq_one_letter_code
_entity_poly.pdbx_strand_id
1 'polypeptide(L)'
;MKVGNLERIKAVKDVVWMTSSELVRLKYFEVLAKQVQNGNNKEAISHFLNPKRYIEYWFKNQVDSVDSMADTEYYKTYNSEFYYVSQKIHNCQSLGEIERYVNNYMEEVDDIHYKVNLKNLERHLNTSEEPHIQLRLHIEKRLKDYCKPKPKFFQNPSDDESIMKMLGCTETCYWCGALCWGSRGHDRNTDETKKHHTAHQPGGLHGERYTQADILVAVSCHQKTDDLMVLCWNKPTRWGVAKIRDFSDWKFESHYKDQLNNFMCWFFEKLNQDLAKRLNCVPASNNELSKYGCINLNYDNIINSLKVKLV
;
A
#
# COMPACT_ATOMS: atom_id res chain seq x y z
N MET A 1 -16.50 -9.93 13.73
CA MET A 1 -15.18 -9.75 13.07
C MET A 1 -15.27 -9.77 11.54
N LYS A 2 -15.74 -10.87 10.91
CA LYS A 2 -15.86 -10.95 9.43
C LYS A 2 -16.64 -9.77 8.81
N VAL A 3 -17.77 -9.39 9.41
CA VAL A 3 -18.59 -8.25 8.97
C VAL A 3 -17.82 -6.92 9.03
N GLY A 4 -17.07 -6.68 10.11
CA GLY A 4 -16.25 -5.47 10.24
C GLY A 4 -15.08 -5.42 9.25
N ASN A 5 -14.44 -6.56 8.94
CA ASN A 5 -13.44 -6.62 7.86
C ASN A 5 -14.06 -6.32 6.49
N LEU A 6 -15.27 -6.83 6.21
CA LEU A 6 -15.99 -6.52 4.97
C LEU A 6 -16.32 -5.04 4.86
N GLU A 7 -16.73 -4.41 5.97
CA GLU A 7 -17.00 -2.96 6.00
C GLU A 7 -15.72 -2.15 5.76
N ARG A 8 -14.58 -2.54 6.34
CA ARG A 8 -13.28 -1.91 6.06
C ARG A 8 -12.88 -2.01 4.58
N ILE A 9 -13.03 -3.20 3.99
CA ILE A 9 -12.77 -3.43 2.57
C ILE A 9 -13.69 -2.57 1.69
N LYS A 10 -14.97 -2.48 2.05
CA LYS A 10 -15.95 -1.65 1.35
C LYS A 10 -15.59 -0.17 1.42
N ALA A 11 -15.26 0.34 2.60
CA ALA A 11 -14.84 1.73 2.80
C ALA A 11 -13.65 2.10 1.90
N VAL A 12 -12.66 1.20 1.76
CA VAL A 12 -11.53 1.39 0.85
C VAL A 12 -11.96 1.39 -0.62
N LYS A 13 -12.85 0.48 -1.03
CA LYS A 13 -13.35 0.40 -2.41
C LYS A 13 -14.19 1.59 -2.82
N ASP A 14 -14.84 2.24 -1.86
CA ASP A 14 -15.68 3.42 -2.08
C ASP A 14 -14.84 4.72 -2.23
N VAL A 15 -13.51 4.64 -2.05
CA VAL A 15 -12.61 5.77 -2.31
C VAL A 15 -12.53 6.05 -3.81
N VAL A 16 -12.74 7.30 -4.22
CA VAL A 16 -12.85 7.72 -5.64
C VAL A 16 -11.70 7.20 -6.54
N TRP A 17 -10.46 7.26 -6.06
CA TRP A 17 -9.29 6.84 -6.85
C TRP A 17 -9.04 5.32 -6.85
N MET A 18 -9.85 4.54 -6.12
CA MET A 18 -9.79 3.08 -6.03
C MET A 18 -10.67 2.37 -7.07
N THR A 19 -11.04 3.03 -8.16
CA THR A 19 -11.91 2.47 -9.21
C THR A 19 -11.15 1.71 -10.31
N SER A 20 -9.85 2.00 -10.50
CA SER A 20 -8.98 1.26 -11.41
C SER A 20 -7.50 1.39 -11.06
N SER A 21 -6.67 0.45 -11.52
CA SER A 21 -5.21 0.51 -11.33
C SER A 21 -4.56 1.71 -12.00
N GLU A 22 -5.14 2.19 -13.11
CA GLU A 22 -4.67 3.42 -13.75
C GLU A 22 -4.83 4.61 -12.79
N LEU A 23 -6.01 4.76 -12.17
CA LEU A 23 -6.30 5.88 -11.29
C LEU A 23 -5.50 5.83 -9.99
N VAL A 24 -5.31 4.64 -9.41
CA VAL A 24 -4.42 4.46 -8.25
C VAL A 24 -3.01 4.97 -8.54
N ARG A 25 -2.47 4.65 -9.72
CA ARG A 25 -1.12 5.07 -10.11
C ARG A 25 -1.05 6.54 -10.46
N LEU A 26 -2.04 7.07 -11.16
CA LEU A 26 -2.13 8.49 -11.43
C LEU A 26 -2.19 9.28 -10.11
N LYS A 27 -2.95 8.79 -9.12
CA LYS A 27 -2.98 9.40 -7.79
C LYS A 27 -1.62 9.37 -7.11
N TYR A 28 -0.93 8.24 -7.17
CA TYR A 28 0.43 8.11 -6.63
C TYR A 28 1.41 9.08 -7.28
N PHE A 29 1.46 9.12 -8.62
CA PHE A 29 2.36 10.02 -9.33
C PHE A 29 1.97 11.49 -9.17
N GLU A 30 0.70 11.82 -9.00
CA GLU A 30 0.25 13.18 -8.64
C GLU A 30 0.88 13.62 -7.30
N VAL A 31 0.89 12.72 -6.29
CA VAL A 31 1.53 12.99 -4.99
C VAL A 31 3.03 13.23 -5.17
N LEU A 32 3.72 12.34 -5.88
CA LEU A 32 5.16 12.50 -6.15
C LEU A 32 5.46 13.79 -6.91
N ALA A 33 4.68 14.11 -7.93
CA ALA A 33 4.89 15.30 -8.75
C ALA A 33 4.67 16.58 -7.95
N LYS A 34 3.66 16.62 -7.07
CA LYS A 34 3.46 17.74 -6.16
C LYS A 34 4.64 17.93 -5.21
N GLN A 35 5.21 16.85 -4.69
CA GLN A 35 6.40 16.92 -3.82
C GLN A 35 7.62 17.45 -4.60
N VAL A 36 7.89 16.92 -5.79
CA VAL A 36 8.99 17.36 -6.66
C VAL A 36 8.84 18.83 -7.06
N GLN A 37 7.62 19.25 -7.42
CA GLN A 37 7.32 20.65 -7.74
C GLN A 37 7.60 21.60 -6.57
N ASN A 38 7.44 21.11 -5.33
CA ASN A 38 7.76 21.85 -4.10
C ASN A 38 9.23 21.69 -3.64
N GLY A 39 10.08 21.05 -4.44
CA GLY A 39 11.50 20.82 -4.13
C GLY A 39 11.78 19.65 -3.19
N ASN A 40 10.78 18.84 -2.83
CA ASN A 40 10.96 17.61 -2.05
C ASN A 40 11.13 16.39 -2.97
N ASN A 41 12.38 16.12 -3.36
CA ASN A 41 12.69 15.11 -4.37
C ASN A 41 12.93 13.70 -3.81
N LYS A 42 13.03 13.56 -2.48
CA LYS A 42 13.51 12.32 -1.83
C LYS A 42 12.65 11.11 -2.16
N GLU A 43 11.33 11.22 -2.03
CA GLU A 43 10.40 10.10 -2.26
C GLU A 43 10.34 9.72 -3.75
N ALA A 44 10.36 10.70 -4.65
CA ALA A 44 10.36 10.46 -6.09
C ALA A 44 11.66 9.76 -6.55
N ILE A 45 12.83 10.20 -6.08
CA ILE A 45 14.11 9.52 -6.34
C ILE A 45 14.07 8.08 -5.83
N SER A 46 13.61 7.91 -4.59
CA SER A 46 13.41 6.59 -3.99
C SER A 46 12.51 5.69 -4.83
N HIS A 47 11.40 6.22 -5.33
CA HIS A 47 10.51 5.52 -6.24
C HIS A 47 11.24 5.08 -7.50
N PHE A 48 11.85 5.99 -8.26
CA PHE A 48 12.44 5.61 -9.55
C PHE A 48 13.60 4.61 -9.43
N LEU A 49 14.33 4.62 -8.31
CA LEU A 49 15.37 3.63 -8.01
C LEU A 49 14.81 2.28 -7.52
N ASN A 50 13.62 2.25 -6.91
CA ASN A 50 12.96 1.00 -6.51
C ASN A 50 11.42 1.07 -6.63
N PRO A 51 10.89 1.06 -7.86
CA PRO A 51 9.51 1.47 -8.13
C PRO A 51 8.48 0.57 -7.44
N LYS A 52 8.69 -0.76 -7.52
CA LYS A 52 7.83 -1.78 -6.90
C LYS A 52 7.71 -1.56 -5.39
N ARG A 53 8.83 -1.43 -4.69
CA ARG A 53 8.84 -1.28 -3.23
C ARG A 53 8.08 -0.03 -2.78
N TYR A 54 8.36 1.11 -3.41
CA TYR A 54 7.82 2.39 -2.94
C TYR A 54 6.35 2.58 -3.29
N ILE A 55 5.89 2.11 -4.46
CA ILE A 55 4.46 2.19 -4.77
C ILE A 55 3.64 1.22 -3.92
N GLU A 56 4.13 -0.01 -3.67
CA GLU A 56 3.45 -0.96 -2.79
C GLU A 56 3.39 -0.45 -1.36
N TYR A 57 4.50 0.10 -0.84
CA TYR A 57 4.54 0.70 0.49
C TYR A 57 3.56 1.88 0.63
N TRP A 58 3.57 2.80 -0.33
CA TRP A 58 2.62 3.92 -0.35
C TRP A 58 1.17 3.43 -0.37
N PHE A 59 0.86 2.50 -1.28
CA PHE A 59 -0.49 1.99 -1.46
C PHE A 59 -1.03 1.35 -0.19
N LYS A 60 -0.24 0.48 0.46
CA LYS A 60 -0.60 -0.14 1.74
C LYS A 60 -0.90 0.91 2.81
N ASN A 61 -0.02 1.89 2.97
CA ASN A 61 -0.23 2.97 3.94
C ASN A 61 -1.52 3.76 3.66
N GLN A 62 -1.85 4.03 2.40
CA GLN A 62 -3.08 4.75 2.05
C GLN A 62 -4.32 3.93 2.40
N VAL A 63 -4.40 2.67 1.94
CA VAL A 63 -5.60 1.85 2.14
C VAL A 63 -5.79 1.43 3.61
N ASP A 64 -4.70 1.22 4.35
CA ASP A 64 -4.76 0.84 5.76
C ASP A 64 -5.16 2.01 6.67
N SER A 65 -4.96 3.25 6.20
CA SER A 65 -5.37 4.48 6.88
C SER A 65 -6.81 4.94 6.59
N VAL A 66 -7.55 4.23 5.72
CA VAL A 66 -8.93 4.61 5.42
C VAL A 66 -9.81 4.34 6.64
N ASP A 67 -10.42 5.41 7.16
CA ASP A 67 -11.36 5.33 8.25
C ASP A 67 -12.59 4.50 7.84
N SER A 68 -13.05 3.67 8.77
CA SER A 68 -14.27 2.88 8.60
C SER A 68 -15.15 3.00 9.83
N MET A 69 -16.45 2.80 9.66
CA MET A 69 -17.37 2.71 10.80
C MET A 69 -17.17 1.44 11.62
N ALA A 70 -16.44 0.44 11.11
CA ALA A 70 -16.27 -0.85 11.75
C ALA A 70 -15.66 -0.75 13.15
N ASP A 71 -14.64 0.09 13.32
CA ASP A 71 -14.01 0.29 14.63
C ASP A 71 -14.99 0.97 15.60
N THR A 72 -15.69 2.02 15.14
CA THR A 72 -16.68 2.74 15.96
C THR A 72 -17.84 1.84 16.37
N GLU A 73 -18.42 1.06 15.45
CA GLU A 73 -19.50 0.12 15.74
C GLU A 73 -19.05 -1.02 16.64
N TYR A 74 -17.84 -1.54 16.44
CA TYR A 74 -17.26 -2.53 17.33
C TYR A 74 -17.16 -1.98 18.75
N TYR A 75 -16.56 -0.80 18.95
CA TYR A 75 -16.44 -0.20 20.27
C TYR A 75 -17.79 0.14 20.89
N LYS A 76 -18.76 0.61 20.08
CA LYS A 76 -20.12 0.88 20.56
C LYS A 76 -20.79 -0.39 21.06
N THR A 77 -20.72 -1.48 20.29
CA THR A 77 -21.31 -2.77 20.64
C THR A 77 -20.60 -3.37 21.85
N TYR A 78 -19.27 -3.39 21.83
CA TYR A 78 -18.45 -3.86 22.93
C TYR A 78 -18.75 -3.12 24.23
N ASN A 79 -18.79 -1.79 24.20
CA ASN A 79 -19.10 -0.98 25.38
C ASN A 79 -20.53 -1.25 25.87
N SER A 80 -21.50 -1.33 24.95
CA SER A 80 -22.89 -1.65 25.31
C SER A 80 -23.00 -3.00 26.00
N GLU A 81 -22.37 -4.03 25.45
CA GLU A 81 -22.37 -5.38 26.02
C GLU A 81 -21.64 -5.42 27.36
N PHE A 82 -20.48 -4.76 27.43
CA PHE A 82 -19.71 -4.61 28.66
C PHE A 82 -20.54 -3.97 29.78
N TYR A 83 -21.22 -2.86 29.50
CA TYR A 83 -22.09 -2.20 30.47
C TYR A 83 -23.27 -3.09 30.87
N TYR A 84 -23.89 -3.78 29.91
CA TYR A 84 -24.98 -4.71 30.17
C TYR A 84 -24.56 -5.83 31.12
N VAL A 85 -23.46 -6.53 30.81
CA VAL A 85 -22.91 -7.63 31.63
C VAL A 85 -22.50 -7.11 33.00
N SER A 86 -21.80 -5.98 33.06
CA SER A 86 -21.39 -5.37 34.33
C SER A 86 -22.59 -5.03 35.20
N GLN A 87 -23.67 -4.47 34.64
CA GLN A 87 -24.87 -4.12 35.38
C GLN A 87 -25.64 -5.36 35.86
N LYS A 88 -25.70 -6.42 35.05
CA LYS A 88 -26.34 -7.69 35.44
C LYS A 88 -25.63 -8.32 36.64
N ILE A 89 -24.30 -8.38 36.61
CA ILE A 89 -23.49 -8.87 37.74
C ILE A 89 -23.65 -7.96 38.96
N HIS A 90 -23.71 -6.64 38.75
CA HIS A 90 -23.90 -5.68 39.83
C HIS A 90 -25.23 -5.88 40.58
N ASN A 91 -26.28 -6.27 39.86
CA ASN A 91 -27.62 -6.46 40.40
C ASN A 91 -27.84 -7.82 41.10
N CYS A 92 -26.91 -8.79 40.96
CA CYS A 92 -27.02 -10.09 41.63
C CYS A 92 -26.90 -9.97 43.15
N GLN A 93 -27.81 -10.61 43.89
CA GLN A 93 -27.89 -10.53 45.36
C GLN A 93 -27.15 -11.68 46.06
N SER A 94 -26.61 -12.65 45.31
CA SER A 94 -25.90 -13.79 45.88
C SER A 94 -24.80 -14.33 44.97
N LEU A 95 -23.88 -15.11 45.54
CA LEU A 95 -22.85 -15.84 44.80
C LEU A 95 -23.45 -16.78 43.74
N GLY A 96 -24.50 -17.52 44.11
CA GLY A 96 -25.16 -18.45 43.19
C GLY A 96 -25.80 -17.76 41.99
N GLU A 97 -26.31 -16.53 42.17
CA GLU A 97 -26.82 -15.73 41.06
C GLU A 97 -25.72 -15.25 40.11
N ILE A 98 -24.57 -14.82 40.65
CA ILE A 98 -23.41 -14.42 39.85
C ILE A 98 -22.89 -15.62 39.04
N GLU A 99 -22.70 -16.77 39.69
CA GLU A 99 -22.23 -18.00 39.02
C GLU A 99 -23.16 -18.43 37.90
N ARG A 100 -24.47 -18.48 38.17
CA ARG A 100 -25.47 -18.86 37.17
C ARG A 100 -25.46 -17.90 35.98
N TYR A 101 -25.41 -16.59 36.23
CA TYR A 101 -25.38 -15.60 35.15
C TYR A 101 -24.12 -15.71 34.30
N VAL A 102 -22.94 -15.78 34.93
CA VAL A 102 -21.67 -15.89 34.20
C VAL A 102 -21.60 -17.20 33.41
N ASN A 103 -22.02 -18.33 33.98
CA ASN A 103 -22.05 -19.60 33.26
C ASN A 103 -22.97 -19.56 32.03
N ASN A 104 -24.21 -19.07 32.20
CA ASN A 104 -25.14 -18.94 31.08
C ASN A 104 -24.59 -18.01 29.99
N TYR A 105 -24.01 -16.87 30.37
CA TYR A 105 -23.44 -15.93 29.42
C TYR A 105 -22.24 -16.53 28.66
N MET A 106 -21.37 -17.29 29.34
CA MET A 106 -20.19 -17.90 28.70
C MET A 106 -20.57 -19.08 27.81
N GLU A 107 -21.63 -19.83 28.14
CA GLU A 107 -22.24 -20.82 27.25
C GLU A 107 -22.85 -20.19 25.99
N GLU A 108 -23.52 -19.03 26.14
CA GLU A 108 -24.11 -18.30 25.02
C GLU A 108 -23.08 -17.66 24.07
N VAL A 109 -21.94 -17.18 24.60
CA VAL A 109 -20.98 -16.37 23.83
C VAL A 109 -19.81 -17.18 23.25
N ASP A 110 -19.27 -18.17 23.98
CA ASP A 110 -18.02 -18.84 23.59
C ASP A 110 -17.98 -20.37 23.86
N ASP A 111 -19.08 -21.00 24.33
CA ASP A 111 -19.12 -22.43 24.70
C ASP A 111 -18.04 -22.81 25.74
N ILE A 112 -17.74 -21.90 26.67
CA ILE A 112 -16.75 -22.08 27.74
C ILE A 112 -17.46 -22.17 29.10
N HIS A 113 -17.28 -23.28 29.82
CA HIS A 113 -17.79 -23.39 31.18
C HIS A 113 -16.90 -22.66 32.18
N TYR A 114 -17.47 -21.70 32.91
CA TYR A 114 -16.77 -20.95 33.95
C TYR A 114 -16.67 -21.78 35.25
N LYS A 115 -15.48 -21.83 35.83
CA LYS A 115 -15.22 -22.48 37.14
C LYS A 115 -14.73 -21.45 38.15
N VAL A 116 -15.56 -21.13 39.14
CA VAL A 116 -15.15 -20.34 40.30
C VAL A 116 -14.15 -21.15 41.13
N ASN A 117 -12.98 -20.57 41.40
CA ASN A 117 -12.02 -21.12 42.34
C ASN A 117 -12.16 -20.43 43.70
N LEU A 118 -13.02 -20.99 44.56
CA LEU A 118 -13.30 -20.47 45.90
C LEU A 118 -12.04 -20.30 46.77
N LYS A 119 -11.01 -21.16 46.61
CA LYS A 119 -9.74 -21.09 47.33
C LYS A 119 -8.87 -19.87 46.98
N ASN A 120 -9.11 -19.24 45.83
CA ASN A 120 -8.43 -18.00 45.43
C ASN A 120 -9.21 -16.76 45.88
N LEU A 121 -10.54 -16.86 46.07
CA LEU A 121 -11.32 -15.79 46.69
C LEU A 121 -10.87 -15.58 48.13
N GLU A 122 -10.76 -16.66 48.91
CA GLU A 122 -10.36 -16.66 50.32
C GLU A 122 -9.02 -15.96 50.62
N ARG A 123 -8.08 -15.95 49.67
CA ARG A 123 -6.75 -15.32 49.83
C ARG A 123 -6.73 -13.80 49.63
N HIS A 124 -7.79 -13.22 49.07
CA HIS A 124 -7.89 -11.79 48.78
C HIS A 124 -9.03 -11.12 49.55
N LEU A 125 -9.64 -11.82 50.51
CA LEU A 125 -10.77 -11.29 51.27
C LEU A 125 -10.32 -10.20 52.24
N ASN A 126 -10.92 -9.01 52.13
CA ASN A 126 -11.05 -8.12 53.27
C ASN A 126 -12.20 -8.67 54.14
N THR A 127 -11.97 -8.89 55.42
CA THR A 127 -12.91 -9.60 56.31
C THR A 127 -14.20 -8.85 56.67
N SER A 128 -14.46 -7.68 56.08
CA SER A 128 -15.61 -6.82 56.45
C SER A 128 -16.80 -6.85 55.48
N GLU A 129 -16.67 -7.42 54.28
CA GLU A 129 -17.75 -7.44 53.26
C GLU A 129 -18.20 -8.86 52.92
N GLU A 130 -19.47 -9.02 52.53
CA GLU A 130 -19.99 -10.32 52.13
C GLU A 130 -19.28 -10.88 50.90
N PRO A 131 -19.06 -12.21 50.81
CA PRO A 131 -18.30 -12.85 49.72
C PRO A 131 -18.80 -12.52 48.31
N HIS A 132 -20.11 -12.30 48.14
CA HIS A 132 -20.71 -11.96 46.86
C HIS A 132 -20.39 -10.51 46.42
N ILE A 133 -20.22 -9.58 47.38
CA ILE A 133 -19.80 -8.19 47.14
C ILE A 133 -18.34 -8.17 46.68
N GLN A 134 -17.49 -8.98 47.32
CA GLN A 134 -16.08 -9.07 46.98
C GLN A 134 -15.85 -9.71 45.60
N LEU A 135 -16.59 -10.76 45.27
CA LEU A 135 -16.56 -11.35 43.93
C LEU A 135 -16.99 -10.33 42.87
N ARG A 136 -18.07 -9.59 43.13
CA ARG A 136 -18.57 -8.53 42.24
C ARG A 136 -17.49 -7.47 42.00
N LEU A 137 -16.89 -6.93 43.06
CA LEU A 137 -15.82 -5.93 42.95
C LEU A 137 -14.60 -6.47 42.20
N HIS A 138 -14.25 -7.74 42.40
CA HIS A 138 -13.14 -8.38 41.69
C HIS A 138 -13.43 -8.52 40.18
N ILE A 139 -14.65 -8.96 39.83
CA ILE A 139 -15.08 -9.07 38.44
C ILE A 139 -15.14 -7.68 37.80
N GLU A 140 -15.75 -6.68 38.45
CA GLU A 140 -15.80 -5.29 37.94
C GLU A 140 -14.40 -4.69 37.75
N LYS A 141 -13.46 -4.96 38.67
CA LYS A 141 -12.07 -4.52 38.54
C LYS A 141 -11.38 -5.19 37.35
N ARG A 142 -11.49 -6.52 37.23
CA ARG A 142 -10.97 -7.28 36.08
C ARG A 142 -11.58 -6.75 34.78
N LEU A 143 -12.88 -6.55 34.73
CA LEU A 143 -13.59 -6.00 33.58
C LEU A 143 -13.03 -4.62 33.20
N LYS A 144 -12.81 -3.71 34.16
CA LYS A 144 -12.17 -2.39 33.92
C LYS A 144 -10.74 -2.50 33.41
N ASP A 145 -9.94 -3.40 33.97
CA ASP A 145 -8.55 -3.64 33.55
C ASP A 145 -8.47 -4.18 32.12
N TYR A 146 -9.49 -4.97 31.70
CA TYR A 146 -9.63 -5.51 30.34
C TYR A 146 -10.39 -4.60 29.36
N CYS A 147 -10.97 -3.48 29.80
CA CYS A 147 -11.76 -2.54 28.99
C CYS A 147 -10.94 -1.80 27.91
N LYS A 148 -9.63 -2.02 27.85
CA LYS A 148 -8.73 -1.57 26.78
C LYS A 148 -8.09 -2.72 26.00
N PRO A 149 -8.83 -3.68 25.42
CA PRO A 149 -8.20 -4.54 24.43
C PRO A 149 -7.94 -3.64 23.21
N LYS A 150 -6.67 -3.41 22.86
CA LYS A 150 -6.36 -3.02 21.47
C LYS A 150 -6.89 -4.17 20.60
N PRO A 151 -7.90 -3.96 19.73
CA PRO A 151 -8.43 -5.04 18.93
C PRO A 151 -7.31 -5.48 18.00
N LYS A 152 -6.76 -6.68 18.22
CA LYS A 152 -5.92 -7.37 17.23
C LYS A 152 -6.76 -8.02 16.12
N PHE A 153 -8.03 -7.63 16.00
CA PHE A 153 -9.05 -8.46 15.38
C PHE A 153 -9.43 -8.05 13.96
N PHE A 154 -9.19 -6.81 13.55
CA PHE A 154 -9.41 -6.40 12.17
C PHE A 154 -8.12 -6.51 11.37
N GLN A 155 -8.21 -7.22 10.24
CA GLN A 155 -7.11 -7.33 9.30
C GLN A 155 -6.93 -6.00 8.58
N ASN A 156 -5.69 -5.69 8.20
CA ASN A 156 -5.46 -4.51 7.39
C ASN A 156 -6.11 -4.71 6.02
N PRO A 157 -6.78 -3.70 5.44
CA PRO A 157 -7.31 -3.79 4.08
C PRO A 157 -6.27 -4.24 3.05
N SER A 158 -4.99 -3.88 3.24
CA SER A 158 -3.90 -4.32 2.37
C SER A 158 -3.58 -5.82 2.43
N ASP A 159 -4.07 -6.55 3.44
CA ASP A 159 -3.97 -8.01 3.50
C ASP A 159 -4.99 -8.70 2.56
N ASP A 160 -6.01 -7.97 2.09
CA ASP A 160 -7.02 -8.48 1.17
C ASP A 160 -6.52 -8.43 -0.29
N GLU A 161 -6.59 -9.58 -0.97
CA GLU A 161 -6.11 -9.71 -2.35
C GLU A 161 -6.91 -8.84 -3.34
N SER A 162 -8.21 -8.62 -3.09
CA SER A 162 -9.05 -7.78 -3.95
C SER A 162 -8.68 -6.30 -3.83
N ILE A 163 -8.21 -5.85 -2.67
CA ILE A 163 -7.65 -4.51 -2.49
C ILE A 163 -6.30 -4.41 -3.18
N MET A 164 -5.39 -5.37 -2.95
CA MET A 164 -4.06 -5.36 -3.59
C MET A 164 -4.11 -5.49 -5.12
N LYS A 165 -5.14 -6.13 -5.68
CA LYS A 165 -5.38 -6.17 -7.13
C LYS A 165 -5.62 -4.79 -7.73
N MET A 166 -6.20 -3.85 -6.98
CA MET A 166 -6.47 -2.49 -7.46
C MET A 166 -5.20 -1.70 -7.76
N LEU A 167 -4.05 -2.07 -7.19
CA LEU A 167 -2.75 -1.43 -7.51
C LEU A 167 -2.25 -1.77 -8.94
N GLY A 168 -2.71 -2.89 -9.50
CA GLY A 168 -2.21 -3.43 -10.76
C GLY A 168 -0.84 -4.11 -10.63
N CYS A 169 -0.21 -4.39 -11.77
CA CYS A 169 1.06 -5.10 -11.86
C CYS A 169 2.25 -4.23 -11.43
N THR A 170 2.98 -4.64 -10.40
CA THR A 170 4.12 -3.86 -9.88
C THR A 170 5.47 -4.30 -10.44
N GLU A 171 5.48 -5.19 -11.43
CA GLU A 171 6.69 -5.55 -12.16
C GLU A 171 7.27 -4.33 -12.91
N THR A 172 8.59 -4.21 -12.83
CA THR A 172 9.35 -3.07 -13.33
C THR A 172 10.15 -3.45 -14.56
N CYS A 173 10.09 -2.62 -15.59
CA CYS A 173 10.93 -2.77 -16.77
C CYS A 173 12.38 -2.75 -16.33
N TYR A 174 13.13 -3.80 -16.68
CA TYR A 174 14.52 -3.95 -16.29
C TYR A 174 15.38 -2.74 -16.64
N TRP A 175 15.13 -2.11 -17.80
CA TRP A 175 15.98 -1.04 -18.29
C TRP A 175 15.64 0.34 -17.78
N CYS A 176 14.36 0.67 -17.72
CA CYS A 176 13.94 2.04 -17.39
C CYS A 176 13.21 2.14 -16.06
N GLY A 177 12.98 1.03 -15.35
CA GLY A 177 12.23 1.01 -14.10
C GLY A 177 10.74 1.30 -14.25
N ALA A 178 10.20 1.44 -15.46
CA ALA A 178 8.77 1.73 -15.64
C ALA A 178 7.90 0.58 -15.10
N LEU A 179 6.83 0.92 -14.37
CA LEU A 179 5.88 -0.05 -13.83
C LEU A 179 4.89 -0.53 -14.89
N CYS A 180 4.70 -1.84 -15.00
CA CYS A 180 3.74 -2.46 -15.94
C CYS A 180 2.31 -1.97 -15.68
N TRP A 181 1.61 -1.43 -16.67
CA TRP A 181 0.22 -0.94 -16.54
C TRP A 181 -0.85 -2.03 -16.58
N GLY A 182 -0.45 -3.30 -16.72
CA GLY A 182 -1.35 -4.44 -16.66
C GLY A 182 -1.99 -4.65 -15.28
N SER A 183 -3.04 -5.48 -15.23
CA SER A 183 -3.64 -5.93 -13.98
C SER A 183 -2.67 -6.80 -13.18
N ARG A 184 -2.80 -6.83 -11.86
CA ARG A 184 -1.96 -7.68 -11.01
C ARG A 184 -2.21 -9.16 -11.37
N GLY A 185 -1.15 -9.92 -11.62
CA GLY A 185 -1.23 -11.35 -11.99
C GLY A 185 -1.45 -11.62 -13.48
N HIS A 186 -1.41 -10.59 -14.35
CA HIS A 186 -1.62 -10.77 -15.79
C HIS A 186 -0.54 -11.65 -16.45
N ASP A 187 0.64 -11.78 -15.85
CA ASP A 187 1.74 -12.67 -16.24
C ASP A 187 1.32 -14.15 -16.36
N ARG A 188 0.20 -14.52 -15.74
CA ARG A 188 -0.38 -15.88 -15.79
C ARG A 188 -1.32 -16.11 -16.97
N ASN A 189 -1.62 -15.07 -17.76
CA ASN A 189 -2.52 -15.18 -18.90
C ASN A 189 -1.86 -16.03 -20.01
N THR A 190 -2.70 -16.69 -20.83
CA THR A 190 -2.21 -17.52 -21.94
C THR A 190 -2.11 -16.76 -23.27
N ASP A 191 -2.67 -15.55 -23.34
CA ASP A 191 -2.72 -14.70 -24.53
C ASP A 191 -1.69 -13.55 -24.47
N GLU A 192 -1.77 -12.63 -25.44
CA GLU A 192 -0.86 -11.48 -25.56
C GLU A 192 -0.96 -10.47 -24.40
N THR A 193 -1.97 -10.58 -23.53
CA THR A 193 -2.10 -9.73 -22.34
C THR A 193 -1.16 -10.16 -21.22
N LYS A 194 -0.50 -11.33 -21.34
CA LYS A 194 0.53 -11.78 -20.39
C LYS A 194 1.79 -10.92 -20.40
N LYS A 195 2.08 -10.30 -21.54
CA LYS A 195 3.27 -9.46 -21.70
C LYS A 195 3.12 -8.17 -20.90
N HIS A 196 4.16 -7.79 -20.19
CA HIS A 196 4.26 -6.53 -19.49
C HIS A 196 4.28 -5.37 -20.49
N HIS A 197 3.29 -4.49 -20.38
CA HIS A 197 3.19 -3.27 -21.16
C HIS A 197 3.45 -2.06 -20.25
N THR A 198 4.30 -1.15 -20.70
CA THR A 198 4.76 0.00 -19.91
C THR A 198 4.74 1.28 -20.70
N ALA A 199 4.44 2.39 -20.01
CA ALA A 199 4.93 3.69 -20.42
C ALA A 199 6.44 3.74 -20.12
N HIS A 200 7.24 3.25 -21.06
CA HIS A 200 8.69 3.28 -20.92
C HIS A 200 9.16 4.71 -20.74
N GLN A 201 10.02 4.91 -19.74
CA GLN A 201 10.48 6.21 -19.28
C GLN A 201 11.97 6.43 -19.58
N PRO A 202 12.50 7.66 -19.45
CA PRO A 202 13.94 7.91 -19.52
C PRO A 202 14.71 6.97 -18.58
N GLY A 203 15.69 6.23 -19.12
CA GLY A 203 16.42 5.23 -18.34
C GLY A 203 17.13 5.80 -17.11
N GLY A 204 17.59 7.05 -17.19
CA GLY A 204 18.29 7.75 -16.12
C GLY A 204 17.46 7.93 -14.85
N LEU A 205 16.12 7.89 -14.93
CA LEU A 205 15.26 7.82 -13.73
C LEU A 205 15.58 6.59 -12.89
N HIS A 206 15.83 5.46 -13.54
CA HIS A 206 16.22 4.20 -12.90
C HIS A 206 17.74 4.05 -12.70
N GLY A 207 18.50 5.11 -12.97
CA GLY A 207 19.97 5.13 -12.84
C GLY A 207 20.73 4.58 -14.05
N GLU A 208 20.07 4.34 -15.18
CA GLU A 208 20.75 3.94 -16.41
C GLU A 208 21.68 5.06 -16.90
N ARG A 209 22.90 4.68 -17.29
CA ARG A 209 23.98 5.62 -17.62
C ARG A 209 24.87 5.11 -18.75
N TYR A 210 25.40 6.01 -19.56
CA TYR A 210 26.42 5.69 -20.55
C TYR A 210 27.69 5.23 -19.83
N THR A 211 28.06 3.95 -19.98
CA THR A 211 29.12 3.30 -19.18
C THR A 211 30.47 4.04 -19.19
N GLN A 212 30.86 4.64 -20.32
CA GLN A 212 32.15 5.30 -20.45
C GLN A 212 32.19 6.70 -19.82
N ALA A 213 31.13 7.47 -19.98
CA ALA A 213 31.06 8.86 -19.54
C ALA A 213 30.41 9.00 -18.16
N ASP A 214 29.80 7.93 -17.67
CA ASP A 214 29.00 7.89 -16.44
C ASP A 214 27.84 8.91 -16.43
N ILE A 215 27.30 9.21 -17.61
CA ILE A 215 26.22 10.19 -17.82
C ILE A 215 24.86 9.51 -17.80
N LEU A 216 23.92 10.02 -16.99
CA LEU A 216 22.53 9.56 -16.97
C LEU A 216 21.87 9.66 -18.37
N VAL A 217 21.08 8.65 -18.70
CA VAL A 217 20.51 8.49 -20.05
C VAL A 217 19.09 9.02 -20.13
N ALA A 218 18.83 9.99 -21.02
CA ALA A 218 17.47 10.49 -21.25
C ALA A 218 16.63 9.60 -22.18
N VAL A 219 17.26 8.72 -22.96
CA VAL A 219 16.54 7.87 -23.91
C VAL A 219 15.68 6.82 -23.20
N SER A 220 14.44 6.69 -23.65
CA SER A 220 13.55 5.61 -23.22
C SER A 220 13.86 4.32 -23.97
N CYS A 221 13.67 3.14 -23.37
CA CYS A 221 14.05 1.88 -24.02
C CYS A 221 13.25 1.55 -25.29
N HIS A 222 12.03 2.09 -25.46
CA HIS A 222 11.27 1.97 -26.72
C HIS A 222 11.87 2.77 -27.88
N GLN A 223 12.73 3.76 -27.59
CA GLN A 223 13.39 4.60 -28.60
C GLN A 223 14.78 4.08 -29.00
N LYS A 224 15.26 3.01 -28.34
CA LYS A 224 16.55 2.38 -28.68
C LYS A 224 16.39 1.57 -29.97
N THR A 225 17.34 1.72 -30.89
CA THR A 225 17.37 0.94 -32.14
C THR A 225 17.79 -0.51 -31.88
N ASP A 226 17.32 -1.43 -32.71
CA ASP A 226 17.59 -2.87 -32.52
C ASP A 226 19.08 -3.23 -32.66
N ASP A 227 19.83 -2.47 -33.45
CA ASP A 227 21.26 -2.65 -33.64
C ASP A 227 22.13 -2.04 -32.54
N LEU A 228 21.54 -1.27 -31.62
CA LEU A 228 22.26 -0.69 -30.50
C LEU A 228 22.86 -1.81 -29.63
N MET A 229 24.17 -1.73 -29.38
CA MET A 229 24.83 -2.60 -28.42
C MET A 229 24.47 -2.17 -27.00
N VAL A 230 23.90 -3.09 -26.22
CA VAL A 230 23.53 -2.92 -24.81
C VAL A 230 24.20 -3.99 -23.96
N LEU A 231 24.40 -3.70 -22.68
CA LEU A 231 25.04 -4.61 -21.75
C LEU A 231 23.99 -5.36 -20.91
N CYS A 232 23.45 -6.47 -21.43
CA CYS A 232 22.47 -7.27 -20.70
C CYS A 232 23.18 -8.28 -19.79
N TRP A 233 22.97 -8.22 -18.46
CA TRP A 233 23.62 -9.15 -17.50
C TRP A 233 25.15 -9.21 -17.64
N ASN A 234 25.79 -8.04 -17.82
CA ASN A 234 27.23 -7.91 -18.09
C ASN A 234 27.72 -8.55 -19.41
N LYS A 235 26.80 -8.87 -20.33
CA LYS A 235 27.12 -9.41 -21.66
C LYS A 235 26.69 -8.42 -22.75
N PRO A 236 27.61 -7.99 -23.62
CA PRO A 236 27.26 -7.16 -24.77
C PRO A 236 26.33 -7.93 -25.72
N THR A 237 25.21 -7.33 -26.09
CA THR A 237 24.27 -7.90 -27.06
C THR A 237 23.54 -6.79 -27.82
N ARG A 238 23.01 -7.12 -29.00
CA ARG A 238 22.17 -6.18 -29.75
C ARG A 238 20.81 -6.07 -29.08
N TRP A 239 20.25 -4.86 -29.02
CA TRP A 239 18.98 -4.61 -28.35
C TRP A 239 17.84 -5.47 -28.90
N GLY A 240 17.75 -5.62 -30.22
CA GLY A 240 16.77 -6.49 -30.87
C GLY A 240 16.84 -7.96 -30.41
N VAL A 241 18.06 -8.46 -30.17
CA VAL A 241 18.29 -9.83 -29.66
C VAL A 241 17.88 -9.94 -28.20
N ALA A 242 18.24 -8.96 -27.36
CA ALA A 242 17.86 -8.94 -25.94
C ALA A 242 16.35 -8.93 -25.75
N LYS A 243 15.61 -8.13 -26.55
CA LYS A 243 14.14 -8.09 -26.50
C LYS A 243 13.50 -9.47 -26.69
N ILE A 244 14.03 -10.27 -27.61
CA ILE A 244 13.46 -11.58 -27.96
C ILE A 244 13.92 -12.66 -26.99
N ARG A 245 15.21 -12.64 -26.59
CA ARG A 245 15.80 -13.72 -25.78
C ARG A 245 15.59 -13.54 -24.29
N ASP A 246 15.82 -12.32 -23.80
CA ASP A 246 15.96 -12.04 -22.37
C ASP A 246 14.73 -11.29 -21.81
N PHE A 247 13.96 -10.62 -22.68
CA PHE A 247 12.82 -9.78 -22.30
C PHE A 247 11.57 -10.03 -23.15
N SER A 248 11.35 -11.28 -23.59
CA SER A 248 10.22 -11.67 -24.46
C SER A 248 8.85 -11.41 -23.83
N ASP A 249 8.79 -11.39 -22.51
CA ASP A 249 7.59 -11.08 -21.74
C ASP A 249 7.32 -9.57 -21.62
N TRP A 250 8.11 -8.70 -22.28
CA TRP A 250 7.95 -7.24 -22.26
C TRP A 250 7.64 -6.68 -23.64
N LYS A 251 6.68 -5.73 -23.70
CA LYS A 251 6.42 -4.91 -24.89
C LYS A 251 7.25 -3.63 -24.80
N PHE A 252 8.11 -3.39 -25.79
CA PHE A 252 8.96 -2.19 -25.87
C PHE A 252 8.39 -1.14 -26.83
N GLU A 253 7.16 -0.72 -26.56
CA GLU A 253 6.40 0.24 -27.36
C GLU A 253 6.16 1.51 -26.54
N SER A 254 5.96 2.65 -27.22
CA SER A 254 5.52 3.88 -26.55
C SER A 254 4.13 3.69 -25.95
N HIS A 255 3.85 4.32 -24.80
CA HIS A 255 2.49 4.32 -24.29
C HIS A 255 1.55 5.03 -25.27
N TYR A 256 0.35 4.49 -25.49
CA TYR A 256 -0.68 5.11 -26.34
C TYR A 256 -1.21 6.47 -25.82
N LYS A 257 -0.76 6.91 -24.63
CA LYS A 257 -1.11 8.19 -24.01
C LYS A 257 0.16 9.01 -23.87
N ASP A 258 0.43 9.85 -24.86
CA ASP A 258 1.66 10.66 -24.91
C ASP A 258 1.85 11.55 -23.68
N GLN A 259 0.76 11.94 -23.00
CA GLN A 259 0.84 12.72 -21.77
C GLN A 259 1.61 11.99 -20.66
N LEU A 260 1.53 10.66 -20.58
CA LEU A 260 2.29 9.89 -19.60
C LEU A 260 3.78 9.87 -19.94
N ASN A 261 4.13 9.80 -21.23
CA ASN A 261 5.52 9.88 -21.67
C ASN A 261 6.10 11.26 -21.31
N ASN A 262 5.38 12.34 -21.60
CA ASN A 262 5.77 13.71 -21.22
C ASN A 262 5.90 13.86 -19.70
N PHE A 263 5.04 13.21 -18.92
CA PHE A 263 5.12 13.28 -17.48
C PHE A 263 6.38 12.62 -16.92
N MET A 264 6.78 11.47 -17.47
CA MET A 264 8.03 10.82 -17.09
C MET A 264 9.25 11.64 -17.51
N CYS A 265 9.22 12.25 -18.70
CA CYS A 265 10.25 13.20 -19.14
C CYS A 265 10.36 14.41 -18.20
N TRP A 266 9.23 14.92 -17.69
CA TRP A 266 9.20 16.01 -16.72
C TRP A 266 9.83 15.60 -15.39
N PHE A 267 9.52 14.40 -14.88
CA PHE A 267 10.21 13.88 -13.69
C PHE A 267 11.71 13.79 -13.92
N PHE A 268 12.14 13.31 -15.08
CA PHE A 268 13.57 13.20 -15.37
C PHE A 268 14.24 14.57 -15.41
N GLU A 269 13.65 15.55 -16.08
CA GLU A 269 14.12 16.94 -16.10
C GLU A 269 14.34 17.47 -14.67
N LYS A 270 13.36 17.28 -13.78
CA LYS A 270 13.40 17.81 -12.41
C LYS A 270 14.37 17.06 -11.50
N LEU A 271 14.52 15.76 -11.69
CA LEU A 271 15.30 14.90 -10.79
C LEU A 271 16.73 14.65 -11.27
N ASN A 272 17.07 14.98 -12.52
CA ASN A 272 18.34 14.67 -13.17
C ASN A 272 19.58 14.96 -12.29
N GLN A 273 19.65 16.17 -11.73
CA GLN A 273 20.79 16.60 -10.89
C GLN A 273 20.86 15.82 -9.56
N ASP A 274 19.73 15.67 -8.87
CA ASP A 274 19.70 14.98 -7.57
C ASP A 274 19.89 13.46 -7.71
N LEU A 275 19.40 12.86 -8.80
CA LEU A 275 19.67 11.48 -9.16
C LEU A 275 21.17 11.26 -9.39
N ALA A 276 21.80 12.14 -10.18
CA ALA A 276 23.23 12.05 -10.46
C ALA A 276 24.06 12.16 -9.18
N LYS A 277 23.72 13.11 -8.31
CA LYS A 277 24.35 13.24 -6.98
C LYS A 277 24.14 12.01 -6.11
N ARG A 278 22.94 11.43 -6.12
CA ARG A 278 22.61 10.24 -5.32
C ARG A 278 23.36 8.98 -5.78
N LEU A 279 23.58 8.85 -7.08
CA LEU A 279 24.24 7.72 -7.73
C LEU A 279 25.74 7.92 -7.91
N ASN A 280 26.26 9.09 -7.55
CA ASN A 280 27.65 9.49 -7.76
C ASN A 280 28.06 9.36 -9.24
N CYS A 281 27.26 9.95 -10.12
CA CYS A 281 27.47 9.97 -11.58
C CYS A 281 27.21 11.37 -12.16
N VAL A 282 27.28 11.50 -13.49
CA VAL A 282 27.11 12.76 -14.20
C VAL A 282 25.66 12.93 -14.66
N PRO A 283 25.03 14.10 -14.45
CA PRO A 283 23.67 14.35 -14.95
C PRO A 283 23.63 14.35 -16.47
N ALA A 284 22.46 14.03 -17.04
CA ALA A 284 22.21 14.20 -18.47
C ALA A 284 22.43 15.66 -18.87
N SER A 285 23.13 15.89 -19.98
CA SER A 285 23.36 17.23 -20.51
C SER A 285 22.08 17.85 -21.07
N ASN A 286 22.01 19.18 -21.17
CA ASN A 286 20.88 19.86 -21.82
C ASN A 286 20.68 19.41 -23.28
N ASN A 287 21.76 19.10 -24.00
CA ASN A 287 21.66 18.58 -25.37
C ASN A 287 20.99 17.20 -25.40
N GLU A 288 21.32 16.32 -24.44
CA GLU A 288 20.70 15.01 -24.30
C GLU A 288 19.21 15.16 -23.91
N LEU A 289 18.90 16.00 -22.93
CA LEU A 289 17.53 16.28 -22.51
C LEU A 289 16.71 16.85 -23.67
N SER A 290 17.25 17.81 -24.42
CA SER A 290 16.58 18.40 -25.59
C SER A 290 16.35 17.39 -26.70
N LYS A 291 17.34 16.54 -27.00
CA LYS A 291 17.26 15.49 -28.02
C LYS A 291 16.10 14.53 -27.78
N TYR A 292 15.80 14.20 -26.52
CA TYR A 292 14.75 13.26 -26.14
C TYR A 292 13.51 13.94 -25.53
N GLY A 293 13.35 15.25 -25.71
CA GLY A 293 12.15 15.98 -25.28
C GLY A 293 11.95 16.07 -23.76
N CYS A 294 13.01 15.95 -22.98
CA CYS A 294 13.02 16.01 -21.51
C CYS A 294 13.41 17.41 -20.98
N ILE A 295 12.98 18.47 -21.66
CA ILE A 295 13.30 19.85 -21.25
C ILE A 295 12.12 20.78 -21.52
N ASN A 296 11.94 21.80 -20.66
CA ASN A 296 10.92 22.84 -20.76
C ASN A 296 9.48 22.28 -20.73
N LEU A 297 9.24 21.22 -19.98
CA LEU A 297 7.91 20.61 -19.89
C LEU A 297 7.03 21.36 -18.88
N ASN A 298 5.83 21.74 -19.33
CA ASN A 298 4.89 22.51 -18.50
C ASN A 298 4.15 21.58 -17.52
N TYR A 299 4.50 21.69 -16.23
CA TYR A 299 3.90 20.93 -15.14
C TYR A 299 2.38 21.07 -15.07
N ASP A 300 1.85 22.30 -15.10
CA ASP A 300 0.42 22.55 -14.93
C ASP A 300 -0.39 21.93 -16.08
N ASN A 301 0.10 22.02 -17.31
CA ASN A 301 -0.55 21.39 -18.46
C ASN A 301 -0.58 19.87 -18.35
N ILE A 302 0.54 19.25 -17.92
CA ILE A 302 0.64 17.81 -17.74
C ILE A 302 -0.31 17.35 -16.63
N ILE A 303 -0.23 17.97 -15.44
CA ILE A 303 -1.04 17.57 -14.29
C ILE A 303 -2.53 17.83 -14.51
N ASN A 304 -2.92 18.96 -15.11
CA ASN A 304 -4.33 19.23 -15.40
C ASN A 304 -4.91 18.19 -16.37
N SER A 305 -4.14 17.78 -17.39
CA SER A 305 -4.55 16.73 -18.32
C SER A 305 -4.72 15.36 -17.65
N LEU A 306 -3.89 15.06 -16.63
CA LEU A 306 -3.99 13.83 -15.85
C LEU A 306 -5.15 13.89 -14.83
N LYS A 307 -5.40 15.07 -14.24
CA LYS A 307 -6.48 15.31 -13.27
C LYS A 307 -7.88 15.25 -13.85
N VAL A 308 -8.08 15.67 -15.10
CA VAL A 308 -9.38 15.52 -15.79
C VAL A 308 -9.83 14.05 -15.83
N LYS A 309 -8.91 13.09 -15.71
CA LYS A 309 -9.24 11.66 -15.63
C LYS A 309 -9.47 11.14 -14.21
N LEU A 310 -9.12 11.92 -13.18
CA LEU A 310 -9.32 11.59 -11.76
C LEU A 310 -10.71 12.01 -11.24
N VAL A 311 -11.52 12.68 -12.06
CA VAL A 311 -12.85 13.21 -11.71
C VAL A 311 -13.95 12.40 -12.38
#